data_AF-A0AAJ1PPP2-F1
#
_entry.id   AF-A0AAJ1PPP2-F1
#
_cell.length_a   1.000
_cell.length_b   1.000
_cell.length_c   1.000
_cell.angle_alpha   90.00
_cell.angle_beta   90.00
_cell.angle_gamma   90.00
#
_symmetry.space_group_name_H-M   'P 1'
#
loop_
_entity.id
_entity.type
_entity.pdbx_description
1 polymer ?
#
loop_
_entity_poly.entity_id
_entity_poly.type
_entity_poly.pdbx_seq_one_letter_code
_entity_poly.pdbx_strand_id
1 'polypeptide(L)'
;MGLSTNEKRVLELLVLGYLTRDEGTRIIPEDIRTKFTPETIQFTLAELQAKGLVEYFGGEYMPTKKAQELFKKMEVAIEEIIAHGHPGIIATNKTKMKITRGNGPNDDGVIGVRANKACIDLKPEVKERLKLSEDMKITINVDGMEDKIIAYGSPALELKDKNDIVIKKTDSIDSKTMAILADKSAYDLKEELKKKLKKKETKIRIVLEI
;
A
#
# COMPACT_ATOMS: atom_id res chain seq x y z
N MET A 1 -2.21 -30.89 9.40
CA MET A 1 -2.05 -29.48 9.80
C MET A 1 -2.85 -28.64 8.82
N GLY A 2 -3.85 -27.88 9.29
CA GLY A 2 -4.66 -27.03 8.42
C GLY A 2 -3.93 -25.75 8.02
N LEU A 3 -4.31 -25.16 6.89
CA LEU A 3 -3.87 -23.82 6.49
C LEU A 3 -4.36 -22.78 7.51
N SER A 4 -3.49 -21.84 7.88
CA SER A 4 -3.86 -20.65 8.63
C SER A 4 -4.75 -19.72 7.80
N THR A 5 -5.45 -18.79 8.45
CA THR A 5 -6.35 -17.84 7.78
C THR A 5 -5.66 -17.02 6.68
N ASN A 6 -4.40 -16.62 6.90
CA ASN A 6 -3.62 -15.87 5.91
C ASN A 6 -3.24 -16.76 4.71
N GLU A 7 -2.81 -17.99 4.97
CA GLU A 7 -2.45 -18.94 3.91
C GLU A 7 -3.65 -19.32 3.03
N LYS A 8 -4.83 -19.51 3.65
CA LYS A 8 -6.09 -19.72 2.91
C LYS A 8 -6.41 -18.55 1.99
N ARG A 9 -6.25 -17.32 2.49
CA ARG A 9 -6.52 -16.11 1.72
C ARG A 9 -5.55 -15.95 0.56
N VAL A 10 -4.26 -16.21 0.75
CA VAL A 10 -3.28 -16.20 -0.36
C VAL A 10 -3.62 -17.28 -1.40
N LEU A 11 -4.02 -18.47 -0.97
CA LEU A 11 -4.38 -19.55 -1.88
C LEU A 11 -5.63 -19.23 -2.71
N GLU A 12 -6.66 -18.64 -2.10
CA GLU A 12 -7.85 -18.14 -2.80
C GLU A 12 -7.47 -17.12 -3.89
N LEU A 13 -6.60 -16.16 -3.57
CA LEU A 13 -6.15 -15.13 -4.49
C LEU A 13 -5.40 -15.72 -5.69
N LEU A 14 -4.54 -16.70 -5.45
CA LEU A 14 -3.76 -17.35 -6.51
C LEU A 14 -4.62 -18.23 -7.43
N VAL A 15 -5.55 -19.02 -6.87
CA VAL A 15 -6.48 -19.84 -7.66
C VAL A 15 -7.35 -18.95 -8.53
N LEU A 16 -7.90 -17.89 -7.96
CA LEU A 16 -8.71 -16.97 -8.73
C LEU A 16 -7.89 -16.17 -9.77
N GLY A 17 -6.68 -15.71 -9.44
CA GLY A 17 -5.79 -15.01 -10.38
C GLY A 17 -5.42 -15.87 -11.60
N TYR A 18 -5.23 -17.18 -11.38
CA TYR A 18 -5.08 -18.15 -12.47
C TYR A 18 -6.33 -18.21 -13.36
N LEU A 19 -7.53 -18.26 -12.77
CA LEU A 19 -8.80 -18.32 -13.50
C LEU A 19 -9.12 -17.04 -14.27
N THR A 20 -8.69 -15.87 -13.77
CA THR A 20 -8.88 -14.57 -14.43
C THR A 20 -7.77 -14.24 -15.43
N ARG A 21 -6.73 -15.08 -15.54
CA ARG A 21 -5.52 -14.84 -16.33
C ARG A 21 -4.82 -13.53 -15.97
N ASP A 22 -4.91 -13.13 -14.70
CA ASP A 22 -4.23 -11.95 -14.19
C ASP A 22 -2.72 -12.22 -14.05
N GLU A 23 -1.89 -11.37 -14.69
CA GLU A 23 -0.44 -11.51 -14.67
C GLU A 23 0.18 -10.97 -13.37
N GLY A 24 -0.56 -10.18 -12.58
CA GLY A 24 -0.11 -9.55 -11.33
C GLY A 24 0.08 -10.51 -10.15
N THR A 25 -0.54 -11.69 -10.18
CA THR A 25 -0.50 -12.70 -9.10
C THR A 25 0.66 -13.71 -9.22
N ARG A 26 1.67 -13.45 -10.05
CA ARG A 26 2.70 -14.45 -10.42
C ARG A 26 3.78 -14.71 -9.37
N ILE A 27 3.84 -13.96 -8.28
CA ILE A 27 4.80 -14.22 -7.20
C ILE A 27 4.11 -15.12 -6.17
N ILE A 28 4.23 -16.43 -6.34
CA ILE A 28 3.83 -17.42 -5.33
C ILE A 28 4.95 -17.50 -4.30
N PRO A 29 4.71 -17.11 -3.02
CA PRO A 29 5.67 -17.30 -1.94
C PRO A 29 6.13 -18.76 -1.87
N GLU A 30 7.43 -18.98 -1.66
CA GLU A 30 8.06 -20.30 -1.79
C GLU A 30 7.54 -21.31 -0.75
N ASP A 31 7.12 -20.81 0.41
CA ASP A 31 6.44 -21.52 1.49
C ASP A 31 5.02 -22.01 1.14
N ILE A 32 4.39 -21.43 0.11
CA ILE A 32 3.04 -21.78 -0.36
C ILE A 32 3.09 -22.70 -1.58
N ARG A 33 4.17 -22.68 -2.37
CA ARG A 33 4.31 -23.55 -3.56
C ARG A 33 4.12 -25.04 -3.25
N THR A 34 4.62 -25.49 -2.12
CA THR A 34 4.50 -26.89 -1.66
C THR A 34 3.08 -27.28 -1.25
N LYS A 35 2.18 -26.31 -1.11
CA LYS A 35 0.78 -26.49 -0.69
C LYS A 35 -0.20 -26.42 -1.87
N PHE A 36 0.28 -26.16 -3.09
CA PHE A 36 -0.48 -26.28 -4.33
C PHE A 36 -0.63 -27.74 -4.77
N THR A 37 -1.38 -28.51 -4.00
CA THR A 37 -1.74 -29.89 -4.37
C THR A 37 -3.09 -29.92 -5.08
N PRO A 38 -3.39 -30.96 -5.90
CA PRO A 38 -4.71 -31.11 -6.51
C PRO A 38 -5.87 -31.03 -5.50
N GLU A 39 -5.69 -31.62 -4.32
CA GLU A 39 -6.70 -31.63 -3.25
C GLU A 39 -6.93 -30.23 -2.69
N THR A 40 -5.85 -29.47 -2.50
CA THR A 40 -5.93 -28.11 -1.95
C THR A 40 -6.58 -27.16 -2.97
N ILE A 41 -6.28 -27.33 -4.26
CA ILE A 41 -6.94 -26.59 -5.34
C ILE A 41 -8.45 -26.90 -5.38
N GLN A 42 -8.84 -28.18 -5.31
CA GLN A 42 -10.25 -28.56 -5.30
C GLN A 42 -10.99 -28.00 -4.10
N PHE A 43 -10.38 -28.05 -2.91
CA PHE A 43 -10.95 -27.47 -1.70
C PHE A 43 -11.15 -25.95 -1.84
N THR A 44 -10.15 -25.23 -2.35
CA THR A 44 -10.23 -23.79 -2.58
C THR A 44 -11.30 -23.44 -3.63
N LEU A 45 -11.42 -24.20 -4.73
CA LEU A 45 -12.47 -23.99 -5.72
C LEU A 45 -13.87 -24.17 -5.13
N ALA A 46 -14.06 -25.15 -4.24
CA ALA A 46 -15.32 -25.34 -3.53
C ALA A 46 -15.65 -24.16 -2.58
N GLU A 47 -14.66 -23.66 -1.84
CA GLU A 47 -14.83 -22.46 -0.99
C GLU A 47 -15.16 -21.22 -1.82
N LEU A 48 -14.48 -21.01 -2.94
CA LEU A 48 -14.72 -19.89 -3.85
C LEU A 48 -16.11 -19.99 -4.50
N GLN A 49 -16.56 -21.20 -4.85
CA GLN A 49 -17.89 -21.43 -5.39
C GLN A 49 -18.96 -21.14 -4.33
N ALA A 50 -18.75 -21.58 -3.08
CA ALA A 50 -19.65 -21.25 -1.97
C ALA A 50 -19.72 -19.73 -1.70
N LYS A 51 -18.62 -18.99 -1.95
CA LYS A 51 -18.58 -17.53 -1.89
C LYS A 51 -19.20 -16.83 -3.11
N GLY A 52 -19.61 -17.58 -4.14
CA GLY A 52 -20.15 -17.08 -5.40
C GLY A 52 -19.11 -16.36 -6.27
N LEU A 53 -17.83 -16.70 -6.11
CA LEU A 53 -16.72 -16.10 -6.86
C LEU A 53 -16.36 -16.93 -8.10
N VAL A 54 -16.62 -18.23 -8.09
CA VAL A 54 -16.43 -19.09 -9.27
C VAL A 54 -17.67 -19.92 -9.52
N GLU A 55 -17.91 -20.27 -10.78
CA GLU A 55 -18.96 -21.18 -11.23
C GLU A 55 -18.33 -22.27 -12.10
N TYR A 56 -18.81 -23.50 -11.96
CA TYR A 56 -18.38 -24.61 -12.82
C TYR A 56 -19.31 -24.71 -14.02
N PHE A 57 -18.76 -24.51 -15.23
CA PHE A 57 -19.52 -24.53 -16.47
C PHE A 57 -18.69 -25.16 -17.59
N GLY A 58 -19.28 -26.11 -18.33
CA GLY A 58 -18.65 -26.69 -19.52
C GLY A 58 -17.38 -27.52 -19.26
N GLY A 59 -17.16 -28.01 -18.03
CA GLY A 59 -15.94 -28.75 -17.68
C GLY A 59 -14.84 -27.88 -17.05
N GLU A 60 -15.07 -26.57 -16.93
CA GLU A 60 -14.09 -25.61 -16.42
C GLU A 60 -14.70 -24.75 -15.30
N TYR A 61 -13.84 -24.23 -14.42
CA TYR A 61 -14.24 -23.19 -13.47
C TYR A 61 -14.07 -21.82 -14.12
N MET A 62 -15.10 -20.98 -14.03
CA MET A 62 -15.11 -19.62 -14.55
C MET A 62 -15.34 -18.62 -13.42
N PRO A 63 -14.60 -17.49 -13.39
CA PRO A 63 -14.84 -16.44 -12.42
C PRO A 63 -16.16 -15.72 -12.72
N THR A 64 -16.99 -15.53 -11.69
CA THR A 64 -18.26 -14.79 -11.81
C THR A 64 -18.03 -13.30 -12.01
N LYS A 65 -19.07 -12.54 -12.39
CA LYS A 65 -18.99 -11.06 -12.42
C LYS A 65 -18.57 -10.49 -11.07
N LYS A 66 -19.06 -11.07 -9.97
CA LYS A 66 -18.70 -10.72 -8.60
C LYS A 66 -17.20 -10.92 -8.35
N ALA A 67 -16.63 -12.04 -8.82
CA ALA A 67 -15.17 -12.22 -8.75
C ALA A 67 -14.45 -11.22 -9.64
N GLN A 68 -14.86 -11.01 -10.88
CA GLN A 68 -14.22 -10.05 -11.78
C GLN A 68 -14.20 -8.62 -11.20
N GLU A 69 -15.28 -8.19 -10.54
CA GLU A 69 -15.33 -6.92 -9.80
C GLU A 69 -14.42 -6.90 -8.57
N LEU A 70 -14.33 -8.01 -7.83
CA LEU A 70 -13.40 -8.19 -6.71
C LEU A 70 -11.93 -8.15 -7.18
N PHE A 71 -11.62 -8.73 -8.34
CA PHE A 71 -10.29 -8.72 -8.96
C PHE A 71 -9.91 -7.37 -9.53
N LYS A 72 -10.87 -6.63 -10.06
CA LYS A 72 -10.65 -5.23 -10.43
C LYS A 72 -10.27 -4.38 -9.21
N LYS A 73 -10.67 -4.80 -7.99
CA LYS A 73 -10.20 -4.21 -6.72
C LYS A 73 -8.86 -4.77 -6.21
N MET A 74 -8.32 -5.82 -6.83
CA MET A 74 -7.00 -6.39 -6.55
C MET A 74 -5.89 -5.89 -7.48
N GLU A 75 -6.22 -5.14 -8.53
CA GLU A 75 -5.21 -4.32 -9.21
C GLU A 75 -4.50 -3.45 -8.17
N VAL A 76 -3.17 -3.44 -8.20
CA VAL A 76 -2.34 -2.55 -7.37
C VAL A 76 -2.90 -1.14 -7.51
N ALA A 77 -3.44 -0.62 -6.41
CA ALA A 77 -3.95 0.72 -6.36
C ALA A 77 -2.77 1.69 -6.23
N ILE A 78 -2.62 2.55 -7.23
CA ILE A 78 -1.52 3.50 -7.29
C ILE A 78 -2.02 4.90 -6.94
N GLU A 79 -1.36 5.51 -5.96
CA GLU A 79 -1.54 6.91 -5.60
C GLU A 79 -0.26 7.68 -5.91
N GLU A 80 -0.40 8.83 -6.58
CA GLU A 80 0.71 9.79 -6.72
C GLU A 80 0.43 11.07 -5.94
N ILE A 81 1.40 11.44 -5.11
CA ILE A 81 1.44 12.69 -4.34
C ILE A 81 2.65 13.49 -4.82
N ILE A 82 2.44 14.75 -5.16
CA ILE A 82 3.49 15.70 -5.49
C ILE A 82 3.66 16.67 -4.34
N ALA A 83 4.88 16.81 -3.85
CA ALA A 83 5.28 17.79 -2.86
C ALA A 83 6.57 18.50 -3.32
N HIS A 84 7.07 19.40 -2.48
CA HIS A 84 8.25 20.21 -2.79
C HIS A 84 9.22 20.25 -1.63
N GLY A 85 10.50 20.37 -1.95
CA GLY A 85 11.57 20.65 -1.01
C GLY A 85 11.49 22.06 -0.44
N HIS A 86 12.15 22.25 0.70
CA HIS A 86 12.21 23.52 1.42
C HIS A 86 13.47 23.60 2.31
N PRO A 87 14.17 24.75 2.37
CA PRO A 87 15.41 24.92 3.16
C PRO A 87 15.29 24.53 4.63
N GLY A 88 14.13 24.73 5.23
CA GLY A 88 13.87 24.36 6.62
C GLY A 88 13.65 22.87 6.90
N ILE A 89 13.61 21.99 5.88
CA ILE A 89 13.37 20.55 6.10
C ILE A 89 14.58 19.95 6.81
N ILE A 90 14.37 19.33 7.96
CA ILE A 90 15.44 18.69 8.74
C ILE A 90 15.41 17.17 8.58
N ALA A 91 14.21 16.56 8.62
CA ALA A 91 13.98 15.12 8.49
C ALA A 91 14.77 14.29 9.51
N THR A 92 14.65 14.62 10.80
CA THR A 92 15.35 13.94 11.90
C THR A 92 14.43 13.15 12.83
N ASN A 93 13.13 13.20 12.60
CA ASN A 93 12.18 12.47 13.43
C ASN A 93 12.39 10.94 13.29
N LYS A 94 12.53 10.25 14.43
CA LYS A 94 12.84 8.81 14.48
C LYS A 94 11.62 7.89 14.40
N THR A 95 10.41 8.44 14.47
CA THR A 95 9.17 7.64 14.57
C THR A 95 8.17 7.94 13.47
N LYS A 96 8.32 9.04 12.74
CA LYS A 96 7.40 9.41 11.65
C LYS A 96 8.10 10.15 10.51
N MET A 97 7.42 10.19 9.37
CA MET A 97 7.63 11.18 8.32
C MET A 97 6.29 11.81 7.94
N LYS A 98 6.34 13.06 7.48
CA LYS A 98 5.15 13.87 7.16
C LYS A 98 5.29 14.58 5.83
N ILE A 99 4.22 14.56 5.06
CA ILE A 99 4.03 15.36 3.85
C ILE A 99 2.90 16.35 4.16
N THR A 100 3.09 17.63 3.85
CA THR A 100 2.12 18.68 4.23
C THR A 100 1.80 19.62 3.07
N ARG A 101 0.55 20.12 3.04
CA ARG A 101 0.12 21.24 2.20
C ARG A 101 0.72 22.59 2.62
N GLY A 102 1.20 22.68 3.86
CA GLY A 102 1.80 23.92 4.38
C GLY A 102 2.97 24.42 3.53
N ASN A 103 3.25 25.72 3.60
CA ASN A 103 4.32 26.35 2.81
C ASN A 103 5.74 26.08 3.34
N GLY A 104 5.85 25.61 4.57
CA GLY A 104 7.11 25.32 5.23
C GLY A 104 6.96 24.19 6.25
N PRO A 105 8.08 23.63 6.73
CA PRO A 105 8.07 22.59 7.75
C PRO A 105 7.65 23.17 9.10
N ASN A 106 6.77 22.45 9.78
CA ASN A 106 6.22 22.77 11.10
C ASN A 106 6.59 21.73 12.17
N ASP A 107 7.29 20.66 11.80
CA ASP A 107 7.98 19.75 12.72
C ASP A 107 9.19 19.08 12.04
N ASP A 108 9.96 18.32 12.81
CA ASP A 108 11.19 17.65 12.40
C ASP A 108 10.96 16.37 11.55
N GLY A 109 9.70 15.98 11.37
CA GLY A 109 9.30 14.83 10.55
C GLY A 109 8.88 15.22 9.13
N VAL A 110 8.78 16.52 8.81
CA VAL A 110 8.42 16.97 7.46
C VAL A 110 9.50 16.59 6.46
N ILE A 111 9.09 15.89 5.40
CA ILE A 111 9.94 15.52 4.26
C ILE A 111 9.52 16.21 2.96
N GLY A 112 8.34 16.85 2.93
CA GLY A 112 7.86 17.60 1.76
C GLY A 112 6.76 18.57 2.14
N VAL A 113 6.78 19.75 1.53
CA VAL A 113 5.83 20.85 1.74
C VAL A 113 5.05 21.15 0.46
N ARG A 114 4.02 22.00 0.52
CA ARG A 114 3.19 22.38 -0.63
C ARG A 114 2.71 21.17 -1.43
N ALA A 115 2.26 20.15 -0.70
CA ALA A 115 1.72 18.94 -1.29
C ALA A 115 0.43 19.21 -2.07
N ASN A 116 0.22 18.51 -3.17
CA ASN A 116 -1.06 18.59 -3.90
C ASN A 116 -2.20 17.84 -3.18
N LYS A 117 -1.87 16.87 -2.33
CA LYS A 117 -2.81 16.00 -1.62
C LYS A 117 -2.54 15.97 -0.12
N ALA A 118 -3.61 15.80 0.64
CA ALA A 118 -3.62 15.38 2.03
C ALA A 118 -4.39 14.05 2.16
N CYS A 119 -4.56 13.51 3.38
CA CYS A 119 -5.33 12.29 3.61
C CYS A 119 -6.73 12.32 2.98
N ILE A 120 -7.41 13.47 3.03
CA ILE A 120 -8.75 13.62 2.45
C ILE A 120 -8.79 13.47 0.92
N ASP A 121 -7.68 13.70 0.22
CA ASP A 121 -7.61 13.72 -1.25
C ASP A 121 -7.16 12.40 -1.87
N LEU A 122 -6.74 11.42 -1.06
CA LEU A 122 -6.38 10.08 -1.56
C LEU A 122 -7.56 9.47 -2.31
N LYS A 123 -7.29 8.70 -3.37
CA LYS A 123 -8.34 8.05 -4.15
C LYS A 123 -9.17 7.11 -3.27
N PRO A 124 -10.48 6.96 -3.53
CA PRO A 124 -11.33 6.05 -2.76
C PRO A 124 -10.80 4.61 -2.70
N GLU A 125 -10.31 4.07 -3.83
CA GLU A 125 -9.73 2.72 -3.91
C GLU A 125 -8.52 2.54 -2.97
N VAL A 126 -7.61 3.52 -2.94
CA VAL A 126 -6.43 3.52 -2.05
C VAL A 126 -6.87 3.59 -0.59
N LYS A 127 -7.86 4.43 -0.27
CA LYS A 127 -8.42 4.51 1.09
C LYS A 127 -9.08 3.22 1.54
N GLU A 128 -9.80 2.54 0.67
CA GLU A 128 -10.40 1.23 0.95
C GLU A 128 -9.29 0.23 1.30
N ARG A 129 -8.25 0.11 0.46
CA ARG A 129 -7.14 -0.84 0.68
C ARG A 129 -6.33 -0.53 1.93
N LEU A 130 -6.05 0.75 2.21
CA LEU A 130 -5.41 1.17 3.46
C LEU A 130 -6.20 0.72 4.70
N LYS A 131 -7.54 0.62 4.62
CA LYS A 131 -8.37 0.16 5.74
C LYS A 131 -8.48 -1.36 5.84
N LEU A 132 -8.01 -2.11 4.85
CA LEU A 132 -7.98 -3.57 4.85
C LEU A 132 -6.70 -4.15 5.49
N SER A 133 -5.84 -3.31 6.08
CA SER A 133 -4.56 -3.69 6.70
C SER A 133 -3.55 -4.30 5.73
N GLU A 134 -3.62 -3.95 4.45
CA GLU A 134 -2.64 -4.40 3.46
C GLU A 134 -1.30 -3.71 3.65
N ASP A 135 -0.23 -4.41 3.26
CA ASP A 135 1.09 -3.82 3.14
C ASP A 135 1.12 -2.85 1.94
N MET A 136 1.91 -1.79 2.06
CA MET A 136 2.10 -0.83 0.98
C MET A 136 3.57 -0.56 0.78
N LYS A 137 3.93 -0.32 -0.47
CA LYS A 137 5.23 0.20 -0.85
C LYS A 137 5.12 1.68 -1.16
N ILE A 138 5.95 2.47 -0.50
CA ILE A 138 6.04 3.92 -0.70
C ILE A 138 7.39 4.21 -1.33
N THR A 139 7.38 4.85 -2.49
CA THR A 139 8.60 5.29 -3.17
C THR A 139 8.66 6.82 -3.17
N ILE A 140 9.71 7.38 -2.56
CA ILE A 140 10.01 8.81 -2.59
C ILE A 140 11.09 9.03 -3.64
N ASN A 141 10.78 9.78 -4.69
CA ASN A 141 11.70 10.12 -5.77
C ASN A 141 11.98 11.64 -5.81
N VAL A 142 13.26 11.98 -5.85
CA VAL A 142 13.75 13.36 -5.95
C VAL A 142 14.93 13.43 -6.93
N ASP A 143 14.70 14.04 -8.10
CA ASP A 143 15.66 14.16 -9.20
C ASP A 143 16.36 12.81 -9.51
N GLY A 144 15.57 11.75 -9.71
CA GLY A 144 16.05 10.41 -10.05
C GLY A 144 16.65 9.60 -8.89
N MET A 145 16.70 10.18 -7.68
CA MET A 145 17.11 9.45 -6.48
C MET A 145 15.89 8.93 -5.73
N GLU A 146 15.93 7.66 -5.37
CA GLU A 146 14.80 6.98 -4.73
C GLU A 146 15.12 6.48 -3.33
N ASP A 147 14.13 6.55 -2.47
CA ASP A 147 14.05 5.77 -1.24
C ASP A 147 12.72 5.01 -1.19
N LYS A 148 12.79 3.75 -0.77
CA LYS A 148 11.66 2.82 -0.72
C LYS A 148 11.37 2.47 0.72
N ILE A 149 10.10 2.50 1.09
CA ILE A 149 9.60 2.31 2.45
C ILE A 149 8.48 1.28 2.37
N ILE A 150 8.45 0.36 3.32
CA ILE A 150 7.35 -0.59 3.52
C ILE A 150 6.57 -0.13 4.74
N ALA A 151 5.26 -0.02 4.64
CA ALA A 151 4.37 0.36 5.73
C ALA A 151 3.03 -0.37 5.61
N TYR A 152 2.18 -0.25 6.62
CA TYR A 152 0.93 -1.02 6.70
C TYR A 152 -0.27 -0.10 6.87
N GLY A 153 -1.37 -0.50 6.24
CA GLY A 153 -2.70 0.03 6.51
C GLY A 153 -3.24 -0.38 7.89
N SER A 154 -4.42 0.13 8.24
CA SER A 154 -5.18 -0.31 9.42
C SER A 154 -6.67 0.07 9.30
N PRO A 155 -7.62 -0.74 9.81
CA PRO A 155 -9.04 -0.42 9.75
C PRO A 155 -9.40 0.79 10.62
N ALA A 156 -8.54 1.14 11.57
CA ALA A 156 -8.71 2.30 12.45
C ALA A 156 -8.29 3.62 11.79
N LEU A 157 -7.73 3.62 10.57
CA LEU A 157 -7.34 4.85 9.87
C LEU A 157 -8.56 5.71 9.52
N GLU A 158 -8.51 6.99 9.89
CA GLU A 158 -9.58 7.93 9.57
C GLU A 158 -9.52 8.43 8.13
N LEU A 159 -8.31 8.81 7.66
CA LEU A 159 -8.01 9.33 6.33
C LEU A 159 -8.83 10.59 5.95
N LYS A 160 -8.98 11.52 6.91
CA LYS A 160 -9.82 12.73 6.78
C LYS A 160 -9.06 14.05 6.95
N ASP A 161 -7.80 14.04 7.38
CA ASP A 161 -7.04 15.28 7.54
C ASP A 161 -6.91 16.03 6.21
N LYS A 162 -7.07 17.36 6.29
CA LYS A 162 -7.15 18.25 5.12
C LYS A 162 -5.80 18.81 4.70
N ASN A 163 -4.75 18.64 5.51
CA ASN A 163 -3.47 19.31 5.36
C ASN A 163 -2.28 18.36 5.29
N ASP A 164 -2.30 17.26 6.05
CA ASP A 164 -1.14 16.43 6.31
C ASP A 164 -1.39 14.96 5.94
N ILE A 165 -0.30 14.28 5.58
CA ILE A 165 -0.18 12.83 5.46
C ILE A 165 0.99 12.41 6.35
N VAL A 166 0.76 11.50 7.29
CA VAL A 166 1.78 11.01 8.22
C VAL A 166 1.94 9.49 8.09
N ILE A 167 3.19 9.05 7.98
CA ILE A 167 3.60 7.64 7.98
C ILE A 167 4.41 7.42 9.26
N LYS A 168 4.06 6.40 10.05
CA LYS A 168 4.66 6.15 11.37
C LYS A 168 5.33 4.78 11.42
N LYS A 169 6.44 4.67 12.17
CA LYS A 169 7.06 3.38 12.54
C LYS A 169 6.29 2.65 13.63
N THR A 170 5.54 3.38 14.45
CA THR A 170 4.69 2.82 15.50
C THR A 170 3.28 2.55 14.98
N ASP A 171 2.47 1.87 15.78
CA ASP A 171 1.05 1.57 15.54
C ASP A 171 0.09 2.70 15.99
N SER A 172 0.62 3.80 16.55
CA SER A 172 -0.21 4.91 17.05
C SER A 172 -0.94 5.64 15.91
N ILE A 173 -2.27 5.73 15.99
CA ILE A 173 -3.10 6.37 14.96
C ILE A 173 -3.65 7.71 15.47
N ASP A 174 -3.55 8.73 14.62
CA ASP A 174 -4.26 10.00 14.75
C ASP A 174 -4.91 10.36 13.40
N SER A 175 -5.62 11.49 13.35
CA SER A 175 -6.37 11.91 12.15
C SER A 175 -5.50 12.10 10.89
N LYS A 176 -4.19 12.31 11.06
CA LYS A 176 -3.20 12.55 9.99
C LYS A 176 -2.49 11.28 9.56
N THR A 177 -2.61 10.20 10.33
CA THR A 177 -1.98 8.91 10.02
C THR A 177 -2.61 8.32 8.75
N MET A 178 -1.75 8.00 7.77
CA MET A 178 -2.10 7.24 6.57
C MET A 178 -1.55 5.81 6.65
N ALA A 179 -0.41 5.61 7.32
CA ALA A 179 0.25 4.32 7.41
C ALA A 179 0.99 4.18 8.75
N ILE A 180 1.08 2.94 9.23
CA ILE A 180 1.75 2.57 10.48
C ILE A 180 2.79 1.47 10.24
N LEU A 181 3.56 1.15 11.28
CA LEU A 181 4.55 0.06 11.25
C LEU A 181 5.55 0.16 10.09
N ALA A 182 5.89 1.38 9.69
CA ALA A 182 6.85 1.63 8.62
C ALA A 182 8.26 1.16 9.00
N ASP A 183 8.99 0.59 8.05
CA ASP A 183 10.39 0.20 8.23
C ASP A 183 11.31 1.42 8.40
N LYS A 184 10.91 2.58 7.87
CA LYS A 184 11.62 3.85 7.90
C LYS A 184 10.81 5.01 8.46
N SER A 185 11.50 5.91 9.16
CA SER A 185 11.06 7.25 9.55
C SER A 185 11.76 8.33 8.71
N ALA A 186 11.48 9.61 8.98
CA ALA A 186 12.20 10.70 8.34
C ALA A 186 13.72 10.61 8.57
N TYR A 187 14.13 10.20 9.78
CA TYR A 187 15.54 10.01 10.14
C TYR A 187 16.24 8.96 9.27
N ASP A 188 15.53 7.87 8.94
CA ASP A 188 16.06 6.69 8.24
C ASP A 188 16.21 6.89 6.72
N LEU A 189 15.75 8.02 6.17
CA LEU A 189 15.90 8.34 4.76
C LEU A 189 17.38 8.53 4.39
N LYS A 190 17.74 8.11 3.17
CA LYS A 190 19.10 8.29 2.59
C LYS A 190 19.59 9.72 2.76
N GLU A 191 20.83 9.87 3.23
CA GLU A 191 21.43 11.18 3.49
C GLU A 191 21.49 12.07 2.24
N GLU A 192 21.78 11.52 1.07
CA GLU A 192 21.77 12.31 -0.16
C GLU A 192 20.36 12.78 -0.53
N LEU A 193 19.33 11.98 -0.25
CA LEU A 193 17.94 12.36 -0.49
C LEU A 193 17.54 13.48 0.47
N LYS A 194 17.84 13.38 1.77
CA LYS A 194 17.61 14.45 2.75
C LYS A 194 18.26 15.78 2.35
N LYS A 195 19.47 15.75 1.78
CA LYS A 195 20.13 16.95 1.22
C LYS A 195 19.34 17.56 0.06
N LYS A 196 18.72 16.76 -0.80
CA LYS A 196 17.86 17.25 -1.89
C LYS A 196 16.54 17.83 -1.38
N LEU A 197 15.93 17.23 -0.34
CA LEU A 197 14.70 17.77 0.26
C LEU A 197 14.86 19.20 0.79
N LYS A 198 16.07 19.59 1.20
CA LYS A 198 16.41 20.95 1.65
C LYS A 198 16.46 21.97 0.51
N LYS A 199 16.50 21.56 -0.75
CA LYS A 199 16.56 22.50 -1.87
C LYS A 199 15.17 23.10 -2.12
N LYS A 200 15.11 24.43 -2.24
CA LYS A 200 13.87 25.15 -2.53
C LYS A 200 13.35 24.71 -3.90
N GLU A 201 12.04 24.52 -4.03
CA GLU A 201 11.34 24.22 -5.30
C GLU A 201 11.68 22.88 -5.96
N THR A 202 12.58 22.08 -5.38
CA THR A 202 12.81 20.71 -5.84
C THR A 202 11.52 19.91 -5.73
N LYS A 203 11.08 19.33 -6.84
CA LYS A 203 9.86 18.51 -6.90
C LYS A 203 10.14 17.15 -6.27
N ILE A 204 9.25 16.74 -5.37
CA ILE A 204 9.26 15.44 -4.71
C ILE A 204 8.06 14.68 -5.24
N ARG A 205 8.30 13.50 -5.83
CA ARG A 205 7.23 12.58 -6.23
C ARG A 205 7.17 11.44 -5.21
N ILE A 206 6.02 11.28 -4.57
CA ILE A 206 5.75 10.16 -3.66
C ILE A 206 4.70 9.27 -4.33
N VAL A 207 5.04 8.00 -4.52
CA VAL A 207 4.14 7.00 -5.11
C VAL A 207 3.80 5.97 -4.04
N LEU A 208 2.51 5.72 -3.84
CA LEU A 208 2.00 4.63 -3.01
C LEU A 208 1.55 3.51 -3.95
N GLU A 209 2.04 2.31 -3.72
CA GLU A 209 1.60 1.07 -4.36
C GLU A 209 1.01 0.21 -3.23
N ILE A 210 -0.31 0.09 -3.21
CA ILE A 210 -1.04 -0.77 -2.27
C ILE A 210 -1.86 -1.75 -3.07
#